data_AF-K5VF77-F1
#
_entry.id   AF-K5VF77-F1
#
_cell.length_a   1.000
_cell.length_b   1.000
_cell.length_c   1.000
_cell.angle_alpha   90.00
_cell.angle_beta   90.00
_cell.angle_gamma   90.00
#
_symmetry.space_group_name_H-M   'P 1'
#
loop_
_entity.id
_entity.type
_entity.pdbx_description
1 polymer ?
#
loop_
_entity_poly.entity_id
_entity_poly.type
_entity_poly.pdbx_seq_one_letter_code
_entity_poly.pdbx_strand_id
1 'polypeptide(L)' 'MTKPKEEVIKEFNLLNNMTVEELQAWLDDPKSKAAGTGAGFESGHRIVEILKKNPTKDPEKYDDEDIEHMRKVVR' A
#
# COMPACT_ATOMS: atom_id res chain seq x y z
N MET A 1 12.96 15.98 7.84
CA MET A 1 11.57 16.45 7.64
C MET A 1 10.76 15.31 7.06
N THR A 2 9.59 15.01 7.61
CA THR A 2 8.62 14.08 7.00
C THR A 2 7.94 14.75 5.81
N LYS A 3 7.79 14.05 4.68
CA LYS A 3 7.14 14.57 3.46
C LYS A 3 5.72 15.12 3.75
N PRO A 4 5.16 16.08 3.00
CA PRO A 4 3.75 16.45 3.11
C PRO A 4 2.79 15.27 2.83
N LYS A 5 1.56 15.31 3.35
CA LYS A 5 0.56 14.25 3.17
C LYS A 5 0.25 14.03 1.68
N GLU A 6 0.09 15.12 0.95
CA GLU A 6 -0.27 15.15 -0.47
C GLU A 6 0.82 14.50 -1.33
N GLU A 7 2.09 14.76 -1.02
CA GLU A 7 3.24 14.16 -1.69
C GLU A 7 3.29 12.65 -1.45
N VAL A 8 3.07 12.21 -0.21
CA VAL A 8 3.02 10.78 0.15
C VAL A 8 1.91 10.07 -0.59
N ILE A 9 0.69 10.62 -0.61
CA ILE A 9 -0.46 10.01 -1.30
C ILE A 9 -0.17 9.88 -2.80
N LYS A 10 0.39 10.94 -3.40
CA LYS A 10 0.73 10.95 -4.82
C LYS A 10 1.76 9.87 -5.16
N GLU A 11 2.88 9.82 -4.42
CA GLU A 11 3.93 8.82 -4.65
C GLU A 11 3.43 7.40 -4.40
N PHE A 12 2.66 7.19 -3.33
CA PHE A 12 2.08 5.89 -3.02
C PHE A 12 1.20 5.39 -4.15
N ASN A 13 0.32 6.24 -4.68
CA ASN A 13 -0.58 5.86 -5.76
C ASN A 13 0.14 5.65 -7.10
N LEU A 14 1.30 6.29 -7.32
CA LEU A 14 2.16 6.07 -8.48
C LEU A 14 2.92 4.74 -8.40
N LEU A 15 3.38 4.33 -7.21
CA LEU A 15 4.06 3.05 -7.00
C LEU A 15 3.08 1.87 -7.13
N ASN A 16 1.82 2.06 -6.72
CA ASN A 16 0.78 1.03 -6.76
C ASN A 16 0.05 1.03 -8.12
N ASN A 17 0.77 0.53 -9.12
CA ASN A 17 0.30 0.39 -10.51
C ASN A 17 -0.43 -0.95 -10.79
N MET A 18 -0.45 -1.87 -9.83
CA MET A 18 -1.24 -3.11 -9.92
C MET A 18 -2.65 -2.90 -9.37
N THR A 19 -3.61 -3.66 -9.89
CA THR A 19 -4.94 -3.74 -9.29
C THR A 19 -4.88 -4.40 -7.91
N VAL A 20 -5.90 -4.14 -7.10
CA VAL A 20 -6.02 -4.72 -5.76
C VAL A 20 -6.08 -6.24 -5.84
N GLU A 21 -6.79 -6.75 -6.83
CA GLU A 21 -6.99 -8.17 -7.10
C GLU A 21 -5.68 -8.85 -7.51
N GLU A 22 -4.88 -8.21 -8.37
CA GLU A 22 -3.55 -8.72 -8.76
C GLU A 22 -2.58 -8.76 -7.58
N LEU A 23 -2.55 -7.70 -6.76
CA LEU A 23 -1.69 -7.65 -5.58
C LEU A 23 -2.10 -8.69 -4.53
N GLN A 24 -3.41 -8.84 -4.29
CA GLN A 24 -3.95 -9.87 -3.39
C GLN A 24 -3.61 -11.28 -3.90
N ALA A 25 -3.82 -11.56 -5.19
CA ALA A 25 -3.50 -12.86 -5.79
C ALA A 25 -2.01 -13.18 -5.68
N TRP A 26 -1.13 -12.18 -5.83
CA TRP A 26 0.30 -12.35 -5.62
C TRP A 26 0.63 -12.71 -4.16
N LEU A 27 0.06 -12.00 -3.18
CA LEU A 27 0.27 -12.27 -1.75
C LEU A 27 -0.26 -13.65 -1.32
N ASP A 28 -1.32 -14.14 -1.97
CA ASP A 28 -1.90 -15.45 -1.68
C ASP A 28 -1.12 -16.61 -2.33
N ASP A 29 -0.30 -16.34 -3.37
CA ASP A 29 0.56 -17.34 -4.00
C ASP A 29 1.68 -17.78 -3.03
N PRO A 30 1.88 -19.09 -2.77
CA PRO A 30 2.97 -19.58 -1.92
C PRO A 30 4.37 -19.09 -2.31
N LYS A 31 4.59 -18.72 -3.58
CA LYS A 31 5.84 -18.14 -4.06
C LYS A 31 6.12 -16.75 -3.47
N SER A 32 5.10 -15.97 -3.10
CA SER A 32 5.31 -14.68 -2.44
C SER A 32 5.93 -14.85 -1.06
N LYS A 33 5.51 -15.87 -0.31
CA LYS A 33 6.14 -16.26 0.97
C LYS A 33 7.59 -16.71 0.78
N ALA A 34 7.93 -17.31 -0.35
CA ALA A 34 9.30 -17.63 -0.70
C ALA A 34 10.12 -16.40 -1.15
N ALA A 35 9.46 -15.42 -1.79
CA ALA A 35 10.06 -14.15 -2.19
C ALA A 35 10.34 -13.22 -0.99
N GLY A 36 9.58 -13.37 0.10
CA GLY A 36 9.86 -12.71 1.36
C GLY A 36 8.83 -13.07 2.44
N THR A 37 9.32 -13.14 3.68
CA THR A 37 8.49 -13.26 4.89
C THR A 37 8.81 -12.12 5.85
N GLY A 38 7.82 -11.57 6.56
CA GLY A 38 8.00 -10.49 7.54
C GLY A 38 7.45 -9.15 7.08
N ALA A 39 8.12 -8.04 7.42
CA ALA A 39 7.57 -6.69 7.29
C ALA A 39 7.10 -6.31 5.87
N GLY A 40 7.78 -6.79 4.82
CA GLY A 40 7.35 -6.54 3.43
C GLY A 40 6.07 -7.29 3.05
N PHE A 41 5.89 -8.51 3.55
CA PHE A 41 4.68 -9.31 3.33
C PHE A 41 3.48 -8.71 4.07
N GLU A 42 3.67 -8.33 5.33
CA GLU A 42 2.64 -7.63 6.13
C GLU A 42 2.29 -6.26 5.51
N SER A 43 3.29 -5.54 5.00
CA SER A 43 3.07 -4.28 4.29
C SER A 43 2.25 -4.48 3.02
N GLY A 44 2.49 -5.55 2.26
CA GLY A 44 1.68 -5.88 1.09
C GLY A 44 0.20 -6.06 1.45
N HIS A 45 -0.10 -6.80 2.52
CA HIS A 45 -1.47 -6.95 3.00
C HIS A 45 -2.10 -5.62 3.44
N ARG A 46 -1.35 -4.76 4.15
CA ARG A 46 -1.86 -3.44 4.55
C ARG A 46 -2.13 -2.54 3.35
N ILE A 47 -1.31 -2.59 2.31
CA ILE A 47 -1.56 -1.87 1.04
C ILE A 47 -2.88 -2.32 0.42
N VAL A 48 -3.14 -3.64 0.37
CA VAL A 48 -4.40 -4.17 -0.15
C VAL A 48 -5.60 -3.63 0.64
N GLU A 49 -5.54 -3.63 1.96
CA GLU A 49 -6.64 -3.11 2.81
C GLU A 49 -6.88 -1.61 2.57
N ILE A 50 -5.81 -0.81 2.46
CA ILE A 50 -5.88 0.62 2.15
C ILE A 50 -6.59 0.85 0.80
N LEU A 51 -6.23 0.07 -0.23
CA LEU A 51 -6.80 0.20 -1.57
C LEU A 51 -8.25 -0.32 -1.65
N LYS A 52 -8.59 -1.38 -0.92
CA LYS A 52 -10.00 -1.87 -0.81
C LYS A 52 -10.91 -0.85 -0.13
N LYS A 53 -10.40 -0.18 0.91
CA LYS A 53 -11.13 0.86 1.64
C LYS A 53 -11.36 2.12 0.80
N ASN A 54 -10.40 2.46 -0.07
CA ASN A 54 -10.46 3.65 -0.92
C ASN A 54 -10.13 3.33 -2.40
N PRO A 55 -11.03 2.63 -3.12
CA PRO A 55 -10.77 2.15 -4.48
C PRO A 55 -10.65 3.27 -5.50
N THR A 56 -11.27 4.42 -5.23
CA THR A 56 -11.18 5.62 -6.08
C THR A 56 -9.88 6.41 -5.85
N LYS A 57 -9.04 6.00 -4.88
CA LYS A 57 -7.81 6.67 -4.49
C LYS A 57 -8.03 8.16 -4.13
N ASP A 58 -9.17 8.44 -3.50
CA ASP A 58 -9.56 9.80 -3.12
C ASP A 58 -8.68 10.29 -1.94
N PRO A 59 -7.87 11.36 -2.11
CA PRO A 59 -6.94 11.81 -1.07
C PRO A 59 -7.59 12.14 0.28
N GLU A 60 -8.87 12.51 0.28
CA GLU A 60 -9.60 12.87 1.51
C GLU A 60 -10.10 11.66 2.31
N LYS A 61 -10.14 10.47 1.69
CA LYS A 61 -10.66 9.23 2.31
C LYS A 61 -9.60 8.40 3.02
N TYR A 62 -8.34 8.81 3.00
CA TYR A 62 -7.28 8.18 3.77
C TYR A 62 -7.22 8.76 5.18
N ASP A 63 -7.25 7.86 6.17
CA ASP A 63 -7.03 8.24 7.56
C ASP A 63 -5.53 8.31 7.90
N ASP A 64 -5.24 8.77 9.12
CA ASP A 64 -3.85 9.00 9.54
C ASP A 64 -3.03 7.72 9.62
N GLU A 65 -3.65 6.56 9.92
CA GLU A 65 -2.96 5.27 9.92
C GLU A 65 -2.58 4.84 8.50
N ASP A 66 -3.48 5.02 7.54
CA ASP A 66 -3.24 4.78 6.13
C ASP A 66 -2.06 5.65 5.67
N ILE A 67 -2.08 6.94 5.98
CA ILE A 67 -1.01 7.88 5.63
C ILE A 67 0.32 7.50 6.31
N GLU A 68 0.31 7.08 7.58
CA GLU A 68 1.53 6.64 8.25
C GLU A 68 2.12 5.39 7.59
N HIS A 69 1.28 4.44 7.18
CA HIS A 69 1.74 3.28 6.44
C HIS A 69 2.30 3.67 5.07
N MET A 70 1.61 4.52 4.31
CA MET A 70 2.09 5.01 3.02
C MET A 70 3.46 5.68 3.14
N ARG A 71 3.71 6.44 4.21
CA ARG A 71 5.02 7.06 4.49
C ARG A 71 6.15 6.04 4.61
N LYS A 72 5.86 4.83 5.12
CA LYS A 72 6.84 3.75 5.21
C LYS A 72 7.10 3.13 3.84
N VAL A 73 6.08 3.09 2.98
CA VAL A 73 6.14 2.52 1.63
C VAL A 73 6.87 3.43 0.63
N VAL A 74 6.67 4.75 0.69
CA VAL A 74 7.27 5.72 -0.23
C VAL A 74 8.66 6.23 0.20
N ARG A 75 9.21 5.69 1.29
CA ARG A 75 10.48 6.15 1.87
C ARG A 75 11.70 5.64 1.12
#